data_AF-A0AAE1Q2X2-F1
#
_entry.id   AF-A0AAE1Q2X2-F1
#
_cell.length_a   1.000
_cell.length_b   1.000
_cell.length_c   1.000
_cell.angle_alpha   90.00
_cell.angle_beta   90.00
_cell.angle_gamma   90.00
#
_symmetry.space_group_name_H-M   'P 1'
#
loop_
_entity.id
_entity.type
_entity.pdbx_description
1 polymer ?
#
loop_
_entity_poly.entity_id
_entity_poly.type
_entity_poly.pdbx_seq_one_letter_code
_entity_poly.pdbx_strand_id
1 'polypeptide(L)'
;MKADLPDVVRRVAKFLGRAVSETEVGRLAEHCSFNSMSKNKAVNNENLMAATNESNRSDSGNLKFMRKGKVGDWKKHLTEKQQKAFKEWTDKNLNGTDFPYYHNDY
;
A
#
# COMPACT_ATOMS: atom_id res chain seq x y z
N MET A 1 -0.48 7.20 -5.21
CA MET A 1 -0.42 5.78 -5.64
C MET A 1 -1.80 5.16 -5.69
N LYS A 2 -2.58 5.12 -4.59
CA LYS A 2 -3.94 4.56 -4.66
C LYS A 2 -5.02 5.51 -5.19
N ALA A 3 -4.90 6.80 -4.91
CA ALA A 3 -5.84 7.82 -5.42
C ALA A 3 -5.69 8.02 -6.94
N ASP A 4 -4.45 8.23 -7.39
CA ASP A 4 -4.10 8.33 -8.80
C ASP A 4 -2.75 7.61 -8.99
N LEU A 5 -2.75 6.58 -9.84
CA LEU A 5 -1.56 5.81 -10.19
C LEU A 5 -0.93 6.34 -11.50
N PRO A 6 -1.69 6.64 -12.56
CA PRO A 6 -1.17 7.34 -13.74
C PRO A 6 -0.37 8.61 -13.41
N ASP A 7 -0.87 9.48 -12.54
CA ASP A 7 -0.13 10.68 -12.10
C ASP A 7 1.22 10.32 -11.46
N VAL A 8 1.25 9.32 -10.59
CA VAL A 8 2.49 8.87 -9.94
C VAL A 8 3.48 8.36 -10.97
N VAL A 9 3.03 7.59 -11.97
CA VAL A 9 3.88 7.11 -13.06
C VAL A 9 4.50 8.30 -13.80
N ARG A 10 3.72 9.33 -14.14
CA ARG A 10 4.24 10.54 -14.79
C ARG A 10 5.26 11.26 -13.92
N ARG A 11 4.99 11.41 -12.62
CA ARG A 11 5.91 12.06 -11.67
C ARG A 11 7.23 11.31 -11.53
N VAL A 12 7.17 9.99 -11.42
CA VAL A 12 8.39 9.14 -11.34
C VAL A 12 9.16 9.21 -12.65
N ALA A 13 8.49 9.12 -13.81
CA ALA A 13 9.14 9.26 -15.11
C ALA A 13 9.84 10.63 -15.25
N LYS A 14 9.16 11.72 -14.87
CA LYS A 14 9.73 13.07 -14.84
C LYS A 14 10.95 13.16 -13.92
N PHE A 15 10.86 12.61 -12.71
CA PHE A 15 11.97 12.58 -11.76
C PHE A 15 13.20 11.85 -12.32
N LEU A 16 12.98 10.75 -13.04
CA LEU A 16 14.03 9.98 -13.70
C LEU A 16 14.49 10.57 -15.05
N GLY A 17 13.95 11.73 -15.47
CA GLY A 17 14.27 12.35 -16.76
C GLY A 17 13.82 11.53 -17.97
N ARG A 18 12.76 10.73 -17.84
CA ARG A 18 12.23 9.86 -18.91
C ARG A 18 10.95 10.43 -19.49
N ALA A 19 10.91 10.55 -20.81
CA ALA A 19 9.68 10.77 -21.55
C ALA A 19 8.86 9.48 -21.56
N VAL A 20 7.57 9.58 -21.28
CA VAL A 20 6.60 8.49 -21.35
C VAL A 20 5.36 8.99 -22.06
N SER A 21 4.84 8.21 -23.00
CA SER A 21 3.57 8.48 -23.67
C SER A 21 2.40 8.11 -22.77
N GLU A 22 1.22 8.69 -23.03
CA GLU A 22 0.00 8.36 -22.28
C GLU A 22 -0.38 6.87 -22.38
N THR A 23 -0.08 6.24 -23.52
CA THR A 23 -0.25 4.78 -23.69
C THR A 23 0.67 3.99 -22.76
N GLU A 24 1.93 4.40 -22.61
CA GLU A 24 2.87 3.77 -21.69
C GLU A 24 2.48 4.00 -20.23
N VAL A 25 1.99 5.20 -19.89
CA VAL A 25 1.47 5.51 -18.56
C VAL A 25 0.31 4.58 -18.21
N GLY A 26 -0.65 4.38 -19.12
CA GLY A 26 -1.76 3.45 -18.92
C GLY A 26 -1.31 2.01 -18.73
N ARG A 27 -0.36 1.53 -19.56
CA ARG A 27 0.21 0.18 -19.45
C ARG A 27 0.93 -0.04 -18.13
N LEU A 28 1.75 0.93 -17.69
CA LEU A 28 2.48 0.87 -16.44
C LEU A 28 1.52 0.92 -15.24
N ALA A 29 0.50 1.78 -15.27
CA ALA A 29 -0.49 1.86 -14.21
C ALA A 29 -1.26 0.53 -14.05
N GLU A 30 -1.68 -0.10 -15.15
CA GLU A 30 -2.34 -1.41 -15.09
C GLU A 30 -1.39 -2.49 -14.58
N HIS A 31 -0.16 -2.53 -15.10
CA HIS A 31 0.84 -3.51 -14.68
C HIS A 31 1.20 -3.39 -13.19
N CYS A 32 1.31 -2.16 -12.67
CA CYS A 32 1.57 -1.86 -11.27
C CYS A 32 0.30 -1.84 -10.41
N SER A 33 -0.86 -2.20 -10.96
CA SER A 33 -2.08 -2.33 -10.17
C SER A 33 -1.96 -3.47 -9.16
N PHE A 34 -2.66 -3.35 -8.02
CA PHE A 34 -2.66 -4.42 -7.01
C PHE A 34 -3.12 -5.76 -7.60
N ASN A 35 -4.14 -5.74 -8.46
CA ASN A 35 -4.66 -6.94 -9.10
C ASN A 35 -3.59 -7.64 -9.95
N SER A 36 -2.89 -6.89 -10.81
CA SER A 36 -1.79 -7.40 -11.61
C SER A 36 -0.64 -7.91 -10.73
N MET A 37 -0.14 -7.08 -9.81
CA MET A 37 1.00 -7.45 -8.96
C MET A 37 0.71 -8.62 -8.02
N SER A 38 -0.51 -8.76 -7.50
CA SER A 38 -0.89 -9.88 -6.62
C SER A 38 -0.80 -11.25 -7.31
N LYS A 39 -0.90 -11.28 -8.64
CA LYS A 39 -0.84 -12.50 -9.47
C LYS A 39 0.53 -12.69 -10.12
N ASN A 40 1.41 -11.69 -10.04
CA ASN A 40 2.73 -11.74 -10.66
C ASN A 40 3.73 -12.43 -9.72
N LYS A 41 4.14 -13.66 -10.09
CA LYS A 41 5.09 -14.49 -9.34
C LYS A 41 6.45 -13.83 -9.10
N ALA A 42 6.85 -12.87 -9.94
CA ALA A 42 8.11 -12.16 -9.77
C ALA A 42 8.11 -11.18 -8.58
N VAL A 43 6.93 -10.77 -8.09
CA VAL A 43 6.79 -9.72 -7.06
C VAL A 43 5.83 -10.10 -5.92
N ASN A 44 4.99 -11.10 -6.10
CA ASN A 44 4.00 -11.52 -5.08
C ASN A 44 4.61 -12.39 -3.96
N ASN A 45 5.89 -12.79 -4.09
CA ASN A 45 6.67 -13.51 -3.09
C ASN A 45 6.01 -14.78 -2.53
N GLU A 46 5.18 -15.48 -3.32
CA GLU A 46 4.45 -16.66 -2.85
C GLU A 46 5.39 -17.77 -2.34
N ASN A 47 6.53 -17.99 -2.98
CA ASN A 47 7.50 -19.00 -2.56
C ASN A 47 8.12 -18.69 -1.19
N LEU A 48 8.39 -17.41 -0.90
CA LEU A 48 8.90 -16.99 0.41
C LEU A 48 7.82 -17.17 1.50
N MET A 49 6.57 -16.90 1.14
CA MET A 49 5.45 -17.07 2.06
C MET A 49 5.13 -18.54 2.33
N ALA A 50 5.42 -19.46 1.41
CA ALA A 50 5.18 -20.89 1.60
C ALA A 50 5.89 -21.45 2.84
N ALA A 51 7.20 -21.22 2.97
CA ALA A 51 7.96 -21.65 4.15
C ALA A 51 7.46 -21.03 5.47
N THR A 52 6.97 -19.78 5.39
CA THR A 52 6.40 -19.07 6.54
C THR A 52 5.04 -19.66 6.93
N ASN A 53 4.21 -20.06 5.97
CA ASN A 53 2.91 -20.68 6.20
C ASN A 53 3.03 -22.14 6.67
N GLU A 54 4.06 -22.86 6.22
CA GLU A 54 4.35 -24.21 6.69
C GLU A 54 4.79 -24.25 8.15
N SER A 55 5.58 -23.25 8.57
CA SER A 55 6.04 -23.11 9.96
C SER A 55 5.00 -22.48 10.88
N ASN A 56 4.18 -21.55 10.39
CA ASN A 56 3.08 -20.93 11.14
C ASN A 56 1.77 -21.69 10.94
N ARG A 57 1.54 -22.74 11.73
CA ARG A 57 0.27 -23.50 11.77
C ARG A 57 -0.88 -22.76 12.48
N SER A 58 -0.85 -21.42 12.54
CA SER A 58 -1.88 -20.64 13.23
C SER A 58 -3.19 -20.61 12.42
N ASP A 59 -4.32 -20.47 13.10
CA ASP A 59 -5.68 -20.36 12.52
C ASP A 59 -5.89 -19.16 11.56
N SER A 60 -4.86 -18.34 11.35
CA SER A 60 -4.89 -17.09 10.58
C SER A 60 -4.76 -17.29 9.07
N GLY A 61 -5.11 -18.45 8.52
CA GLY A 61 -5.15 -18.72 7.08
C GLY A 61 -3.82 -18.55 6.31
N ASN A 62 -3.86 -18.82 5.00
CA ASN A 62 -2.70 -18.66 4.11
C ASN A 62 -2.25 -17.19 4.05
N LEU A 63 -1.14 -16.85 4.73
CA LEU A 63 -0.55 -15.52 4.67
C LEU A 63 -0.09 -15.24 3.23
N LYS A 64 -0.47 -14.07 2.72
CA LYS A 64 -0.04 -13.56 1.41
C LYS A 64 0.75 -12.28 1.61
N PHE A 65 1.86 -12.15 0.89
CA PHE A 65 2.64 -10.92 0.86
C PHE A 65 1.80 -9.76 0.31
N MET A 66 1.13 -9.97 -0.83
CA MET A 66 0.16 -9.04 -1.41
C MET A 66 -1.24 -9.29 -0.81
N ARG A 67 -1.53 -8.69 0.37
CA ARG A 67 -2.74 -9.03 1.17
C ARG A 67 -4.07 -8.43 0.69
N LYS A 68 -4.20 -7.10 0.62
CA LYS A 68 -5.46 -6.41 0.27
C LYS A 68 -5.31 -5.15 -0.61
N GLY A 69 -4.17 -4.47 -0.56
CA GLY A 69 -3.93 -3.26 -1.35
C GLY A 69 -4.95 -2.13 -1.11
N LYS A 70 -5.48 -1.99 0.12
CA LYS A 70 -6.54 -1.03 0.45
C LYS A 70 -6.14 -0.08 1.58
N VAL A 71 -6.35 1.22 1.37
CA VAL A 71 -6.20 2.26 2.40
C VAL A 71 -7.38 2.17 3.38
N GLY A 72 -7.10 2.38 4.68
CA GLY A 72 -8.13 2.39 5.73
C GLY A 72 -8.55 1.01 6.26
N ASP A 73 -7.93 -0.11 5.84
CA ASP A 73 -8.28 -1.45 6.35
C ASP A 73 -8.07 -1.57 7.88
N TRP A 74 -7.22 -0.73 8.47
CA TRP A 74 -6.95 -0.68 9.92
C TRP A 74 -8.19 -0.46 10.77
N LYS A 75 -9.19 0.29 10.26
CA LYS A 75 -10.46 0.55 10.96
C LYS A 75 -11.24 -0.73 11.26
N LYS A 76 -11.00 -1.80 10.50
CA LYS A 76 -11.64 -3.11 10.70
C LYS A 76 -10.95 -3.97 11.75
N HIS A 77 -9.72 -3.63 12.13
CA HIS A 77 -8.89 -4.43 13.04
C HIS A 77 -8.68 -3.74 14.39
N LEU A 78 -8.79 -2.42 14.45
CA LEU A 78 -8.60 -1.65 15.67
C LEU A 78 -9.93 -1.33 16.34
N THR A 79 -10.00 -1.57 17.65
CA THR A 79 -11.10 -1.10 18.51
C THR A 79 -11.09 0.43 18.59
N GLU A 80 -12.26 1.06 18.83
CA GLU A 80 -12.37 2.53 18.95
C GLU A 80 -11.36 3.13 19.94
N LYS A 81 -11.14 2.47 21.08
CA LYS A 81 -10.13 2.87 22.07
C LYS A 81 -8.72 2.90 21.47
N GLN A 82 -8.34 1.89 20.69
CA GLN A 82 -7.03 1.86 20.02
C GLN A 82 -6.95 2.93 18.94
N GLN A 83 -8.01 3.14 18.15
CA GLN A 83 -8.05 4.19 17.13
C GLN A 83 -7.83 5.58 17.75
N LYS A 84 -8.52 5.86 18.87
CA LYS A 84 -8.36 7.10 19.63
C LYS A 84 -6.93 7.27 20.15
N ALA A 85 -6.35 6.22 20.74
CA ALA A 85 -4.97 6.27 21.23
C ALA A 85 -3.95 6.54 20.11
N PHE A 86 -4.13 5.92 18.93
CA PHE A 86 -3.29 6.21 17.77
C PHE A 86 -3.46 7.64 17.26
N LYS A 87 -4.67 8.19 17.31
CA LYS A 87 -4.93 9.59 16.95
C LYS A 87 -4.25 10.57 17.90
N GLU A 88 -4.33 10.33 19.21
CA GLU A 88 -3.69 11.21 20.21
C GLU A 88 -2.16 11.17 20.11
N TRP A 89 -1.58 9.97 19.94
CA TRP A 89 -0.15 9.81 19.68
C TRP A 89 0.25 10.48 18.35
N THR A 90 -0.57 10.25 17.34
CA THR A 90 -0.78 11.03 16.11
C THR A 90 -0.44 12.53 16.22
N ASP A 91 -1.43 13.22 16.81
CA ASP A 91 -1.49 14.66 17.04
C ASP A 91 -0.24 15.13 17.78
N LYS A 92 0.13 14.45 18.87
CA LYS A 92 1.24 14.85 19.71
C LYS A 92 2.58 14.87 18.98
N ASN A 93 2.84 13.86 18.13
CA ASN A 93 4.16 13.71 17.50
C ASN A 93 4.31 14.48 16.20
N LEU A 94 3.20 14.83 15.53
CA LEU A 94 3.23 15.58 14.27
C LEU A 94 2.86 17.06 14.43
N ASN A 95 2.43 17.49 15.62
CA ASN A 95 2.15 18.89 15.90
C ASN A 95 3.39 19.77 15.60
N GLY A 96 3.18 20.85 14.84
CA GLY A 96 4.23 21.78 14.44
C GLY A 96 5.10 21.31 13.26
N THR A 97 4.77 20.17 12.64
CA THR A 97 5.45 19.71 11.41
C THR A 97 4.68 20.14 10.16
N ASP A 98 5.37 20.14 9.02
CA ASP A 98 4.78 20.35 7.69
C ASP A 98 4.26 19.05 7.06
N PHE A 99 4.10 17.98 7.85
CA PHE A 99 3.72 16.67 7.34
C PHE A 99 2.27 16.64 6.83
N PRO A 100 2.03 16.49 5.51
CA PRO A 100 0.74 16.84 4.90
C PRO A 100 -0.32 15.75 5.02
N TYR A 101 0.04 14.53 5.43
CA TYR A 101 -0.85 13.37 5.45
C TYR A 101 -1.59 13.20 6.77
N TYR A 102 -1.39 14.10 7.73
CA TYR A 102 -1.99 14.02 9.05
C TYR A 102 -3.44 14.56 9.10
N HIS A 103 -3.80 15.45 8.18
CA HIS A 103 -5.07 16.19 8.21
C HIS A 103 -6.16 15.66 7.27
N ASN A 104 -5.93 14.53 6.58
CA ASN A 104 -6.94 13.94 5.71
C ASN A 104 -7.74 12.87 6.46
N ASP A 105 -8.97 13.22 6.83
CA ASP A 105 -10.00 12.29 7.30
C ASP A 105 -10.32 11.27 6.19
N TYR A 106 -9.69 10.10 6.26
CA TYR A 106 -10.14 8.88 5.58
C TYR A 106 -11.05 8.08 6.49
#